data_AF-A0A937XDM8-F1
#
_entry.id   AF-A0A937XDM8-F1
#
_cell.length_a   1.000
_cell.length_b   1.000
_cell.length_c   1.000
_cell.angle_alpha   90.00
_cell.angle_beta   90.00
_cell.angle_gamma   90.00
#
_symmetry.space_group_name_H-M   'P 1'
#
loop_
_entity.id
_entity.type
_entity.pdbx_description
1 polymer ?
#
loop_
_entity_poly.entity_id
_entity_poly.type
_entity_poly.pdbx_seq_one_letter_code
_entity_poly.pdbx_strand_id
1 'polypeptide(L)'
;RAVELWTDYVRRSPEGAGHLVNRLERAFFELGRFGDLERFYESLLAEGRPAAPLRLALARMALRKGDAARALGWIEDLLQLEPAHAAAQTWRLYLLGEAGRAEEARKRLRQAVDATLAGAEEATCPECAQANPLTALRCPACRAWLSDPVSGRPGGSPSGH
;
A
#
# COMPACT_ATOMS: atom_id res chain seq x y z
N ARG A 1 -15.59 -3.85 -27.97
CA ARG A 1 -15.07 -2.48 -28.16
C ARG A 1 -14.44 -1.85 -26.91
N ALA A 2 -15.15 -1.58 -25.81
CA ALA A 2 -14.53 -0.95 -24.62
C ALA A 2 -13.47 -1.84 -23.94
N VAL A 3 -13.77 -3.13 -23.74
CA VAL A 3 -12.83 -4.10 -23.17
C VAL A 3 -11.56 -4.24 -24.02
N GLU A 4 -11.69 -4.30 -25.34
CA GLU A 4 -10.54 -4.37 -26.26
C GLU A 4 -9.64 -3.14 -26.12
N LEU A 5 -10.23 -1.94 -26.09
CA LEU A 5 -9.48 -0.68 -25.92
C LEU A 5 -8.75 -0.63 -24.57
N TRP A 6 -9.39 -1.07 -23.49
CA TRP A 6 -8.76 -1.11 -22.18
C TRP A 6 -7.64 -2.15 -22.12
N THR A 7 -7.87 -3.36 -22.62
CA THR A 7 -6.85 -4.42 -22.70
C THR A 7 -5.63 -3.95 -23.49
N ASP A 8 -5.86 -3.29 -24.62
CA ASP A 8 -4.82 -2.73 -25.47
C ASP A 8 -4.02 -1.61 -24.76
N TYR A 9 -4.69 -0.74 -24.00
CA TYR A 9 -4.01 0.24 -23.14
C TYR A 9 -3.14 -0.44 -22.07
N VAL A 10 -3.71 -1.41 -21.33
CA VAL A 10 -2.98 -2.12 -20.26
C VAL A 10 -1.77 -2.86 -20.82
N ARG A 11 -1.87 -3.41 -22.04
CA ARG A 11 -0.73 -4.04 -22.72
C ARG A 11 0.42 -3.07 -22.97
N ARG A 12 0.11 -1.83 -23.37
CA ARG A 12 1.13 -0.80 -23.63
C ARG A 12 1.74 -0.24 -22.34
N SER A 13 0.90 0.09 -21.36
CA SER A 13 1.33 0.68 -20.09
C SER A 13 0.65 0.00 -18.89
N PRO A 14 1.16 -1.17 -18.45
CA PRO A 14 0.71 -1.86 -17.25
C PRO A 14 0.85 -1.03 -15.98
N GLU A 15 1.93 -0.24 -15.86
CA GLU A 15 2.23 0.59 -14.69
C GLU A 15 1.20 1.73 -14.49
N GLY A 16 0.74 2.36 -15.58
CA GLY A 16 -0.27 3.43 -15.53
C GLY A 16 -1.72 2.93 -15.53
N ALA A 17 -1.94 1.62 -15.59
CA ALA A 17 -3.26 1.03 -15.83
C ALA A 17 -4.13 0.86 -14.58
N GLY A 18 -3.72 1.33 -13.40
CA GLY A 18 -4.44 1.05 -12.14
C GLY A 18 -5.93 1.40 -12.16
N HIS A 19 -6.32 2.48 -12.85
CA HIS A 19 -7.71 2.90 -13.00
C HIS A 19 -8.54 2.01 -13.96
N LEU A 20 -7.89 1.27 -14.87
CA LEU A 20 -8.54 0.34 -15.80
C LEU A 20 -8.59 -1.09 -15.27
N VAL A 21 -7.66 -1.48 -14.39
CA VAL A 21 -7.61 -2.82 -13.81
C VAL A 21 -8.95 -3.22 -13.19
N ASN A 22 -9.54 -2.35 -12.36
CA ASN A 22 -10.84 -2.61 -11.73
C ASN A 22 -11.99 -2.69 -12.75
N ARG A 23 -11.92 -1.90 -13.83
CA ARG A 23 -12.93 -1.92 -14.91
C ARG A 23 -12.85 -3.21 -15.71
N LEU A 24 -11.64 -3.66 -16.01
CA LEU A 24 -11.38 -4.94 -16.69
C LEU A 24 -11.81 -6.11 -15.83
N GLU A 25 -11.48 -6.13 -14.53
CA GLU A 25 -11.93 -7.17 -13.61
C GLU A 25 -13.45 -7.33 -13.62
N ARG A 26 -14.19 -6.21 -13.50
CA ARG A 26 -15.65 -6.23 -13.54
C ARG A 26 -16.17 -6.72 -14.89
N ALA A 27 -15.64 -6.19 -15.99
CA ALA A 27 -16.11 -6.56 -17.34
C ALA A 27 -15.85 -8.04 -17.65
N PHE A 28 -14.67 -8.56 -17.34
CA PHE A 28 -14.35 -9.98 -17.56
C PHE A 28 -15.11 -10.91 -16.61
N PHE A 29 -15.44 -10.45 -15.40
CA PHE A 29 -16.33 -11.16 -14.50
C PHE A 29 -17.74 -11.28 -15.07
N GLU A 30 -18.33 -10.16 -15.53
CA GLU A 30 -19.66 -10.12 -16.16
C GLU A 30 -19.73 -10.99 -17.43
N LEU A 31 -18.62 -11.10 -18.16
CA LEU A 31 -18.51 -11.94 -19.35
C LEU A 31 -18.24 -13.42 -19.04
N GLY A 32 -18.05 -13.81 -17.78
CA GLY A 32 -17.66 -15.18 -17.39
C GLY A 32 -16.25 -15.58 -17.84
N ARG A 33 -15.43 -14.61 -18.26
CA ARG A 33 -14.10 -14.81 -18.85
C ARG A 33 -12.97 -14.52 -17.87
N PHE A 34 -13.22 -14.70 -16.58
CA PHE A 34 -12.29 -14.31 -15.52
C PHE A 34 -10.90 -14.94 -15.65
N GLY A 35 -10.82 -16.19 -16.13
CA GLY A 35 -9.54 -16.87 -16.39
C GLY A 35 -8.75 -16.28 -17.56
N ASP A 36 -9.41 -15.67 -18.55
CA ASP A 36 -8.72 -15.00 -19.67
C ASP A 36 -7.99 -13.75 -19.18
N LEU A 37 -8.61 -12.99 -18.27
CA LEU A 37 -8.02 -11.79 -17.70
C LEU A 37 -6.79 -12.10 -16.85
N GLU A 38 -6.86 -13.17 -16.06
CA GLU A 38 -5.76 -13.64 -15.23
C GLU A 38 -4.54 -13.99 -16.09
N ARG A 39 -4.73 -14.82 -17.12
CA ARG A 39 -3.66 -15.19 -18.06
C ARG A 39 -3.07 -13.97 -18.77
N PHE A 40 -3.92 -12.98 -19.10
CA PHE A 40 -3.46 -11.73 -19.69
C PHE A 40 -2.58 -10.92 -18.73
N TYR A 41 -2.95 -10.79 -17.46
CA TYR A 41 -2.10 -10.11 -16.49
C TYR A 41 -0.80 -10.88 -16.20
N GLU A 42 -0.87 -12.20 -16.08
CA GLU A 42 0.31 -13.05 -15.89
C GLU A 42 1.28 -12.95 -17.06
N SER A 43 0.79 -12.92 -18.30
CA SER A 43 1.66 -12.78 -19.48
C SER A 43 2.42 -11.46 -19.47
N LEU A 44 1.77 -10.35 -19.08
CA LEU A 44 2.42 -9.04 -18.98
C LEU A 44 3.51 -9.03 -17.90
N LEU A 45 3.29 -9.70 -16.76
CA LEU A 45 4.30 -9.82 -15.72
C LEU A 45 5.46 -10.73 -16.15
N ALA A 46 5.18 -11.81 -16.89
CA ALA A 46 6.20 -12.72 -17.43
C ALA A 46 7.09 -12.05 -18.50
N GLU A 47 6.58 -11.05 -19.21
CA GLU A 47 7.35 -10.16 -20.10
C GLU A 47 8.28 -9.18 -19.33
N GLY A 48 8.40 -9.33 -18.01
CA GLY A 48 9.32 -8.55 -17.17
C GLY A 48 8.82 -7.14 -16.87
N ARG A 49 7.52 -6.86 -17.03
CA ARG A 49 6.93 -5.54 -16.73
C ARG A 49 6.56 -5.48 -15.24
N PRO A 50 7.34 -4.79 -14.37
CA PRO A 50 6.95 -4.64 -12.98
C PRO A 50 5.72 -3.72 -12.89
N ALA A 51 4.55 -4.30 -12.66
CA ALA A 51 3.30 -3.55 -12.52
C ALA A 51 2.58 -3.89 -11.22
N ALA A 52 2.73 -3.03 -10.21
CA ALA A 52 2.02 -3.15 -8.94
C ALA A 52 0.50 -3.31 -9.09
N PRO A 53 -0.18 -2.55 -9.98
CA PRO A 53 -1.62 -2.71 -10.16
C PRO A 53 -2.04 -4.12 -10.62
N LEU A 54 -1.23 -4.77 -11.46
CA LEU A 54 -1.52 -6.12 -11.97
C LEU A 54 -1.31 -7.18 -10.88
N ARG A 55 -0.25 -7.08 -10.07
CA ARG A 55 -0.03 -7.99 -8.93
C ARG A 55 -1.15 -7.89 -7.89
N LEU A 56 -1.59 -6.67 -7.57
CA LEU A 56 -2.75 -6.46 -6.69
C LEU A 56 -4.05 -7.05 -7.28
N ALA A 57 -4.22 -6.96 -8.60
CA ALA A 57 -5.35 -7.59 -9.29
C ALA A 57 -5.31 -9.11 -9.16
N LEU A 58 -4.17 -9.72 -9.50
CA LEU A 58 -3.98 -11.17 -9.42
C LEU A 58 -4.16 -11.69 -7.98
N ALA A 59 -3.70 -10.94 -6.97
CA ALA A 59 -3.96 -11.26 -5.57
C ALA A 59 -5.47 -11.29 -5.23
N ARG A 60 -6.22 -10.25 -5.63
CA ARG A 60 -7.69 -10.23 -5.47
C ARG A 60 -8.37 -11.38 -6.22
N MET A 61 -7.91 -11.67 -7.43
CA MET A 61 -8.48 -12.73 -8.26
C MET A 61 -8.26 -14.11 -7.66
N ALA A 62 -7.06 -14.38 -7.14
CA ALA A 62 -6.73 -15.64 -6.45
C ALA A 62 -7.53 -15.79 -5.16
N LEU A 63 -7.64 -14.73 -4.35
CA LEU A 63 -8.45 -14.76 -3.13
C LEU A 63 -9.93 -15.04 -3.42
N ARG A 64 -10.53 -14.43 -4.46
CA ARG A 64 -11.93 -14.71 -4.85
C ARG A 64 -12.16 -16.17 -5.23
N LYS A 65 -11.11 -16.92 -5.60
CA LYS A 65 -11.15 -18.36 -5.87
C LYS A 65 -10.91 -19.22 -4.62
N GLY A 66 -10.72 -18.61 -3.45
CA GLY A 66 -10.36 -19.30 -2.22
C GLY A 66 -8.88 -19.65 -2.10
N ASP A 67 -8.02 -19.16 -3.01
CA ASP A 67 -6.59 -19.45 -3.01
C ASP A 67 -5.80 -18.32 -2.34
N ALA A 68 -5.93 -18.24 -1.01
CA ALA A 68 -5.24 -17.24 -0.20
C ALA A 68 -3.71 -17.39 -0.27
N ALA A 69 -3.19 -18.61 -0.47
CA ALA A 69 -1.77 -18.86 -0.60
C ALA A 69 -1.19 -18.23 -1.88
N ARG A 70 -1.84 -18.46 -3.03
CA ARG A 70 -1.43 -17.83 -4.29
C ARG A 70 -1.64 -16.31 -4.26
N ALA A 71 -2.71 -15.84 -3.61
CA ALA A 71 -2.90 -14.42 -3.40
C ALA A 71 -1.74 -13.78 -2.63
N LEU A 72 -1.28 -14.46 -1.57
CA LEU A 72 -0.15 -14.00 -0.77
C LEU A 72 1.14 -13.97 -1.59
N GLY A 73 1.38 -14.98 -2.44
CA GLY A 73 2.52 -15.01 -3.36
C GLY A 73 2.62 -13.75 -4.24
N TRP A 74 1.52 -13.33 -4.87
CA TRP A 74 1.49 -12.10 -5.68
C TRP A 74 1.82 -10.84 -4.88
N ILE A 75 1.39 -10.78 -3.61
CA ILE A 75 1.68 -9.65 -2.71
C ILE A 75 3.14 -9.69 -2.26
N GLU A 76 3.70 -10.86 -1.98
CA GLU A 76 5.10 -11.00 -1.59
C GLU A 76 6.03 -10.63 -2.75
N ASP A 77 5.72 -11.03 -3.99
CA ASP A 77 6.43 -10.60 -5.19
C ASP A 77 6.40 -9.08 -5.36
N LEU A 78 5.26 -8.43 -5.08
CA LEU A 78 5.15 -6.97 -5.12
C LEU A 78 6.03 -6.32 -4.05
N LEU A 79 5.99 -6.84 -2.81
CA LEU A 79 6.78 -6.30 -1.70
C LEU A 79 8.29 -6.53 -1.84
N GLN A 80 8.72 -7.52 -2.62
CA GLN A 80 10.13 -7.67 -2.99
C GLN A 80 10.61 -6.50 -3.88
N LEU A 81 9.75 -6.02 -4.78
CA LEU A 81 10.06 -4.91 -5.68
C LEU A 81 9.84 -3.55 -5.01
N GLU A 82 8.79 -3.43 -4.21
CA GLU A 82 8.37 -2.19 -3.56
C GLU A 82 8.09 -2.43 -2.06
N PRO A 83 9.14 -2.53 -1.21
CA PRO A 83 8.97 -2.88 0.21
C PRO A 83 8.08 -1.91 1.00
N ALA A 84 8.02 -0.65 0.57
CA ALA A 84 7.22 0.40 1.19
C ALA A 84 5.81 0.56 0.58
N HIS A 85 5.39 -0.33 -0.32
CA HIS A 85 4.07 -0.22 -0.96
C HIS A 85 2.94 -0.42 0.07
N ALA A 86 2.33 0.68 0.51
CA ALA A 86 1.34 0.69 1.59
C ALA A 86 0.19 -0.30 1.38
N ALA A 87 -0.45 -0.29 0.21
CA ALA A 87 -1.55 -1.20 -0.07
C ALA A 87 -1.10 -2.68 0.00
N ALA A 88 0.07 -3.03 -0.53
CA ALA A 88 0.59 -4.40 -0.51
C ALA A 88 0.87 -4.88 0.93
N GLN A 89 1.38 -4.00 1.80
CA GLN A 89 1.54 -4.33 3.23
C GLN A 89 0.20 -4.63 3.90
N THR A 90 -0.83 -3.82 3.64
CA THR A 90 -2.19 -4.07 4.15
C THR A 90 -2.75 -5.40 3.63
N TRP A 91 -2.62 -5.66 2.32
CA TRP A 91 -3.07 -6.91 1.71
C TRP A 91 -2.34 -8.12 2.30
N ARG A 92 -1.04 -8.02 2.61
CA ARG A 92 -0.27 -9.10 3.24
C ARG A 92 -0.86 -9.49 4.59
N LEU A 93 -1.16 -8.51 5.44
CA LEU A 93 -1.74 -8.76 6.77
C LEU A 93 -3.10 -9.44 6.66
N TYR A 94 -3.94 -8.96 5.74
CA TYR A 94 -5.26 -9.52 5.48
C TYR A 94 -5.16 -10.98 4.99
N LEU A 95 -4.33 -11.24 3.97
CA LEU A 95 -4.17 -12.58 3.38
C LEU A 95 -3.51 -13.58 4.32
N LEU A 96 -2.62 -13.14 5.22
CA LEU A 96 -2.10 -14.01 6.29
C LEU A 96 -3.24 -14.48 7.21
N GLY A 97 -4.24 -13.64 7.50
CA GLY A 97 -5.44 -14.03 8.22
C GLY A 97 -6.25 -15.09 7.47
N GLU A 98 -6.55 -14.83 6.19
CA GLU A 98 -7.31 -15.75 5.32
C GLU A 98 -6.59 -17.10 5.12
N ALA A 99 -5.26 -17.12 5.14
CA ALA A 99 -4.44 -18.34 5.05
C ALA A 99 -4.27 -19.07 6.40
N GLY A 100 -4.98 -18.67 7.47
CA GLY A 100 -4.87 -19.27 8.81
C GLY A 100 -3.58 -18.92 9.56
N ARG A 101 -2.78 -17.97 9.07
CA ARG A 101 -1.50 -17.49 9.64
C ARG A 101 -1.69 -16.23 10.49
N ALA A 102 -2.75 -16.18 11.29
CA ALA A 102 -3.15 -14.99 12.05
C ALA A 102 -2.07 -14.51 13.06
N GLU A 103 -1.34 -15.42 13.69
CA GLU A 103 -0.26 -15.07 14.62
C GLU A 103 0.91 -14.38 13.90
N GLU A 104 1.21 -14.78 12.68
CA GLU A 104 2.21 -14.09 11.86
C GLU A 104 1.73 -12.68 11.48
N ALA A 105 0.47 -12.54 11.08
CA ALA A 105 -0.13 -11.24 10.78
C ALA A 105 -0.04 -10.30 12.00
N ARG A 106 -0.38 -10.81 13.20
CA ARG A 106 -0.29 -10.06 14.46
C ARG A 106 1.13 -9.63 14.78
N LYS A 107 2.11 -10.53 14.64
CA LYS A 107 3.53 -10.21 14.85
C LYS A 107 3.98 -9.09 13.91
N ARG A 108 3.64 -9.18 12.62
CA ARG A 108 4.01 -8.17 11.62
C ARG A 108 3.34 -6.82 11.89
N LEU A 109 2.05 -6.82 12.22
CA LEU A 109 1.33 -5.60 12.58
C LEU A 109 1.96 -4.93 13.80
N ARG A 110 2.31 -5.71 14.83
CA ARG A 110 3.00 -5.19 16.02
C ARG A 110 4.32 -4.52 15.64
N GLN A 111 5.16 -5.19 14.85
CA GLN A 111 6.42 -4.61 14.37
C GLN A 111 6.22 -3.31 13.59
N ALA A 112 5.19 -3.21 12.76
CA ALA A 112 4.88 -2.00 12.02
C ALA A 112 4.42 -0.86 12.94
N VAL A 113 3.60 -1.18 13.96
CA VAL A 113 3.18 -0.21 14.98
C VAL A 113 4.37 0.25 15.81
N ASP A 114 5.20 -0.66 16.30
CA ASP A 114 6.39 -0.34 17.10
C ASP A 114 7.37 0.55 16.31
N ALA A 115 7.62 0.24 15.03
CA ALA A 115 8.45 1.08 14.17
C ALA A 115 7.85 2.47 13.93
N THR A 116 6.52 2.57 13.80
CA THR A 116 5.82 3.85 13.65
C THR A 116 5.92 4.67 14.94
N LEU A 117 5.74 4.05 16.09
CA LEU A 117 5.83 4.70 17.39
C LEU A 117 7.27 5.13 17.71
N ALA A 118 8.27 4.30 17.42
CA ALA A 118 9.68 4.64 17.58
C ALA A 118 10.09 5.82 16.68
N GLY A 119 9.65 5.81 15.42
CA GLY A 119 9.84 6.96 14.52
C GLY A 119 9.02 8.19 14.93
N ALA A 120 7.95 7.99 15.69
CA ALA A 120 7.20 9.09 16.27
C ALA A 120 7.98 9.75 17.39
N GLU A 121 8.79 9.07 18.22
CA GLU A 121 9.46 9.64 19.41
C GLU A 121 10.22 10.96 19.16
N GLU A 122 10.69 11.19 17.92
CA GLU A 122 11.38 12.39 17.51
C GLU A 122 10.67 13.11 16.34
N ALA A 123 10.33 14.39 16.55
CA ALA A 123 9.84 15.29 15.51
C ALA A 123 10.94 16.24 15.05
N THR A 124 11.03 16.42 13.74
CA THR A 124 11.92 17.42 13.13
C THR A 124 11.24 18.79 13.15
N CYS A 125 11.95 19.81 13.63
CA CYS A 125 11.45 21.18 13.61
C CYS A 125 11.26 21.64 12.14
N PRO A 126 10.08 22.17 11.75
CA PRO A 126 9.85 22.60 10.38
C PRO A 126 10.67 23.84 9.98
N GLU A 127 11.14 24.63 10.95
CA GLU A 127 11.89 25.87 10.71
C GLU A 127 13.41 25.67 10.61
N CYS A 128 13.99 24.78 11.42
CA CYS A 128 15.45 24.62 11.51
C CYS A 128 15.95 23.18 11.40
N ALA A 129 15.07 22.21 11.15
CA ALA A 129 15.38 20.79 11.03
C ALA A 129 16.05 20.13 12.26
N GLN A 130 16.10 20.80 13.41
CA GLN A 130 16.54 20.19 14.66
C GLN A 130 15.62 19.03 15.03
N ALA A 131 16.16 17.88 15.43
CA ALA A 131 15.40 16.79 16.03
C ALA A 131 15.00 17.17 17.46
N ASN A 132 13.73 16.94 17.81
CA ASN A 132 13.15 17.25 19.12
C ASN A 132 12.32 16.05 19.58
N PRO A 133 12.25 15.76 20.88
CA PRO A 133 11.27 14.80 21.38
C PRO A 133 9.85 15.32 21.10
N LEU A 134 8.89 14.43 20.84
CA LEU A 134 7.49 14.82 20.62
C LEU A 134 6.88 15.64 21.76
N THR A 135 7.39 15.47 22.97
CA THR A 135 6.95 16.20 24.16
C THR A 135 7.41 17.67 24.15
N ALA A 136 8.30 18.06 23.24
CA ALA A 136 8.76 19.44 23.11
C ALA A 136 7.67 20.33 22.49
N LEU A 137 7.18 21.30 23.25
CA LEU A 137 6.27 22.33 22.75
C LEU A 137 7.01 23.43 21.95
N ARG A 138 8.31 23.58 22.19
CA ARG A 138 9.19 24.60 21.61
C ARG A 138 10.49 23.96 21.17
N CYS A 139 10.97 24.33 19.99
CA CYS A 139 12.32 23.92 19.56
C CYS A 139 13.40 24.65 20.40
N PRO A 140 14.38 23.96 20.98
CA PRO A 140 15.44 24.60 21.77
C PRO A 140 16.42 25.39 20.90
N ALA A 141 16.55 25.07 19.62
CA ALA A 141 17.46 25.74 18.70
C ALA A 141 16.91 27.08 18.17
N CYS A 142 15.67 27.09 17.67
CA CYS A 142 15.08 28.27 17.02
C CYS A 142 13.88 28.87 17.75
N ARG A 143 13.39 28.23 18.83
CA ARG A 143 12.23 28.65 19.65
C ARG A 143 10.88 28.67 18.93
N ALA A 144 10.80 28.11 17.73
CA ALA A 144 9.54 27.87 17.03
C ALA A 144 8.62 26.97 17.85
N TRP A 145 7.32 27.20 17.73
CA TRP A 145 6.30 26.30 18.28
C TRP A 145 6.24 25.04 17.42
N LEU A 146 6.31 23.88 18.06
CA LEU A 146 6.23 22.59 17.38
C LEU A 146 4.77 22.13 17.31
N SER A 147 4.43 21.35 16.29
CA SER A 147 3.10 20.76 16.13
C SER A 147 2.78 19.77 17.24
N ASP A 148 1.51 19.73 17.65
CA ASP A 148 1.03 18.74 18.61
C ASP A 148 1.24 17.34 18.01
N PRO A 149 2.04 16.48 18.66
CA PRO A 149 2.39 15.16 18.14
C PRO A 149 1.20 14.19 18.09
N VAL A 150 0.15 14.44 18.88
CA VAL A 150 -1.05 13.57 18.95
C VAL A 150 -2.11 14.01 17.96
N SER A 151 -2.38 15.31 17.87
CA SER A 151 -3.43 15.84 16.99
C SER A 151 -2.94 16.32 15.62
N GLY A 152 -1.62 16.43 15.41
CA GLY A 152 -1.02 16.98 14.20
C GLY A 152 -1.30 18.47 14.00
N ARG A 153 -1.87 19.16 15.01
CA ARG A 153 -2.16 20.60 14.90
C ARG A 153 -0.86 21.39 14.80
N PRO A 154 -0.75 22.35 13.87
CA PRO A 154 0.44 23.18 13.76
C PRO A 154 0.69 23.93 15.07
N GLY A 155 1.97 24.08 15.42
CA GLY A 155 2.40 24.85 16.58
C GLY A 155 2.04 26.32 16.42
N GLY A 156 0.90 26.73 16.97
CA GLY A 156 0.53 28.13 17.11
C GLY A 156 0.92 28.64 18.49
N SER A 157 1.35 29.90 18.57
CA SER A 157 1.41 30.59 19.86
C SER A 157 0.03 30.50 20.52
N PRO A 158 -0.10 30.11 21.80
CA PRO A 158 -1.34 30.37 22.53
C PRO A 158 -1.49 31.89 22.53
N SER A 159 -2.35 32.40 21.65
CA SER A 159 -2.79 33.77 21.69
C SER A 159 -3.46 33.96 23.03
N GLY A 160 -2.83 34.79 23.88
CA GLY A 160 -3.25 35.03 25.25
C GLY A 160 -4.73 35.41 25.32
N HIS A 161 -5.44 34.71 26.20
CA HIS A 161 -6.66 35.19 26.83
C HIS A 161 -6.33 35.55 28.27
#